data_AF-A0A351L797-F1
#
_entry.id   AF-A0A351L797-F1
#
_cell.length_a   1.000
_cell.length_b   1.000
_cell.length_c   1.000
_cell.angle_alpha   90.00
_cell.angle_beta   90.00
_cell.angle_gamma   90.00
#
_symmetry.space_group_name_H-M   'P 1'
#
loop_
_entity.id
_entity.type
_entity.pdbx_description
1 polymer ?
#
loop_
_entity_poly.entity_id
_entity_poly.type
_entity_poly.pdbx_seq_one_letter_code
_entity_poly.pdbx_strand_id
1 'polypeptide(L)'
;MPEPNIFSDYRLFPSSKIPKTPSGHLAAFEKALSSCIRAWSKYQPNDSLAADRKQDLEWLQSTLRDYRLNIHPSSNSREFWNGCTDGKRNRRTLGEKNSKSIVQILIEAIAFQKAQKIYELGVQVGWRYARLKDYLLRIRKQRKLEQAQQIHDYQQFLNFYRQKTEPEETESLLSFGRE
;
A
#
# COMPACT_ATOMS: atom_id res chain seq x y z
N MET A 1 -6.43 2.13 37.65
CA MET A 1 -5.69 1.43 36.57
C MET A 1 -5.58 2.41 35.41
N PRO A 2 -4.39 2.93 35.06
CA PRO A 2 -4.28 3.83 33.92
C PRO A 2 -4.32 3.00 32.62
N GLU A 3 -5.16 3.41 31.67
CA GLU A 3 -5.30 2.77 30.37
C GLU A 3 -3.98 2.80 29.59
N PRO A 4 -3.62 1.73 28.87
CA PRO A 4 -2.47 1.78 27.99
C PRO A 4 -2.75 2.77 26.86
N ASN A 5 -1.89 3.77 26.76
CA ASN A 5 -1.87 4.77 25.70
C ASN A 5 -1.56 4.06 24.37
N ILE A 6 -2.61 3.58 23.68
CA ILE A 6 -2.52 3.03 22.32
C ILE A 6 -2.30 4.20 21.37
N PHE A 7 -1.07 4.71 21.34
CA PHE A 7 -0.59 5.52 20.24
C PHE A 7 -0.73 4.68 18.98
N SER A 8 -1.72 5.05 18.22
CA SER A 8 -2.08 4.27 17.08
C SER A 8 -1.21 4.58 15.89
N ASP A 9 -0.49 3.55 15.44
CA ASP A 9 0.15 3.44 14.14
C ASP A 9 -0.91 3.33 13.00
N TYR A 10 -1.87 4.25 12.93
CA TYR A 10 -2.93 4.25 11.92
C TYR A 10 -2.39 4.43 10.49
N ARG A 11 -1.16 4.91 10.31
CA ARG A 11 -0.60 5.25 8.99
C ARG A 11 0.41 4.21 8.50
N LEU A 12 -0.04 3.29 7.63
CA LEU A 12 0.85 2.40 6.85
C LEU A 12 1.92 3.17 6.05
N PHE A 13 1.59 4.40 5.69
CA PHE A 13 2.44 5.28 4.90
C PHE A 13 2.50 6.63 5.60
N PRO A 14 3.70 7.15 5.93
CA PRO A 14 3.82 8.47 6.52
C PRO A 14 3.18 9.53 5.59
N SER A 15 2.45 10.48 6.17
CA SER A 15 2.03 11.67 5.43
C SER A 15 3.28 12.53 5.19
N SER A 16 3.79 12.54 3.97
CA SER A 16 5.02 13.24 3.63
C SER A 16 4.73 14.55 2.92
N LYS A 17 5.27 15.66 3.47
CA LYS A 17 5.59 16.85 2.66
C LYS A 17 6.44 16.39 1.48
N ILE A 18 6.15 16.87 0.27
CA ILE A 18 6.88 16.49 -0.94
C ILE A 18 8.35 16.90 -0.72
N PRO A 19 9.31 15.95 -0.74
CA PRO A 19 10.72 16.27 -0.60
C PRO A 19 11.16 17.27 -1.67
N LYS A 20 12.07 18.18 -1.34
CA LYS A 20 12.58 19.18 -2.31
C LYS A 20 13.88 18.77 -2.99
N THR A 21 14.54 17.71 -2.50
CA THR A 21 15.83 17.24 -3.00
C THR A 21 15.74 15.80 -3.49
N PRO A 22 16.56 15.40 -4.49
CA PRO A 22 16.55 14.03 -4.98
C PRO A 22 16.90 12.97 -3.94
N SER A 23 17.82 13.27 -3.01
CA SER A 23 18.14 12.38 -1.88
C SER A 23 16.97 12.25 -0.91
N GLY A 24 16.22 13.35 -0.68
CA GLY A 24 15.00 13.31 0.12
C GLY A 24 13.89 12.48 -0.53
N HIS A 25 13.75 12.55 -1.86
CA HIS A 25 12.81 11.70 -2.60
C HIS A 25 13.18 10.22 -2.51
N LEU A 26 14.47 9.90 -2.68
CA LEU A 26 14.99 8.54 -2.58
C LEU A 26 14.70 7.94 -1.19
N ALA A 27 15.10 8.64 -0.12
CA ALA A 27 14.89 8.17 1.25
C ALA A 27 13.39 7.98 1.58
N ALA A 28 12.54 8.90 1.12
CA ALA A 28 11.09 8.79 1.32
C ALA A 28 10.51 7.58 0.55
N PHE A 29 10.98 7.34 -0.67
CA PHE A 29 10.54 6.21 -1.49
C PHE A 29 10.99 4.87 -0.91
N GLU A 30 12.22 4.76 -0.43
CA GLU A 30 12.75 3.57 0.25
C GLU A 30 11.96 3.21 1.50
N LYS A 31 11.65 4.21 2.33
CA LYS A 31 10.78 4.02 3.50
C LYS A 31 9.40 3.52 3.09
N ALA A 32 8.83 4.07 2.03
CA ALA A 32 7.53 3.67 1.53
C ALA A 32 7.53 2.25 0.94
N LEU A 33 8.54 1.89 0.14
CA LEU A 33 8.70 0.55 -0.41
C LEU A 33 8.93 -0.49 0.70
N SER A 34 9.71 -0.15 1.73
CA SER A 34 9.90 -1.00 2.91
C SER A 34 8.58 -1.28 3.64
N SER A 35 7.69 -0.28 3.74
CA SER A 35 6.33 -0.52 4.24
C SER A 35 5.52 -1.46 3.35
N CYS A 36 5.64 -1.38 2.02
CA CYS A 36 5.00 -2.32 1.12
C CYS A 36 5.53 -3.75 1.30
N ILE A 37 6.86 -3.93 1.42
CA ILE A 37 7.49 -5.24 1.66
C ILE A 37 6.96 -5.84 2.96
N ARG A 38 6.98 -5.08 4.07
CA ARG A 38 6.46 -5.56 5.36
C ARG A 38 4.97 -5.93 5.29
N ALA A 39 4.17 -5.12 4.61
CA ALA A 39 2.75 -5.42 4.43
C ALA A 39 2.55 -6.69 3.59
N TRP A 40 3.32 -6.86 2.52
CA TRP A 40 3.32 -8.07 1.70
C TRP A 40 3.62 -9.31 2.55
N SER A 41 4.73 -9.30 3.30
CA SER A 41 5.13 -10.42 4.18
C SER A 41 4.12 -10.71 5.29
N LYS A 42 3.43 -9.69 5.80
CA LYS A 42 2.42 -9.83 6.84
C LYS A 42 1.12 -10.45 6.32
N TYR A 43 0.65 -10.00 5.16
CA TYR A 43 -0.68 -10.38 4.67
C TYR A 43 -0.68 -11.57 3.72
N GLN A 44 0.46 -11.84 3.06
CA GLN A 44 0.70 -12.95 2.13
C GLN A 44 -0.51 -13.21 1.22
N PRO A 45 -0.90 -12.20 0.40
CA PRO A 45 -2.08 -12.34 -0.42
C PRO A 45 -1.88 -13.47 -1.45
N ASN A 46 -2.94 -14.23 -1.68
CA ASN A 46 -2.97 -15.40 -2.55
C ASN A 46 -4.13 -15.33 -3.57
N ASP A 47 -4.61 -14.12 -3.85
CA ASP A 47 -5.64 -13.89 -4.87
C ASP A 47 -5.08 -13.89 -6.30
N SER A 48 -5.96 -13.81 -7.29
CA SER A 48 -5.59 -13.81 -8.71
C SER A 48 -4.65 -12.68 -9.13
N LEU A 49 -4.58 -11.60 -8.36
CA LEU A 49 -3.70 -10.47 -8.63
C LEU A 49 -2.34 -10.61 -7.96
N ALA A 50 -2.19 -11.48 -6.95
CA ALA A 50 -1.01 -11.55 -6.11
C ALA A 50 0.29 -11.77 -6.91
N ALA A 51 0.28 -12.59 -7.96
CA ALA A 51 1.44 -12.81 -8.81
C ALA A 51 1.94 -11.51 -9.47
N ASP A 52 1.05 -10.77 -10.14
CA ASP A 52 1.38 -9.47 -10.77
C ASP A 52 1.91 -8.45 -9.77
N ARG A 53 1.31 -8.41 -8.58
CA ARG A 53 1.69 -7.44 -7.53
C ARG A 53 3.03 -7.80 -6.90
N LYS A 54 3.36 -9.09 -6.82
CA LYS A 54 4.68 -9.56 -6.40
C LYS A 54 5.75 -9.16 -7.42
N GLN A 55 5.47 -9.34 -8.70
CA GLN A 55 6.37 -8.90 -9.78
C GLN A 55 6.59 -7.38 -9.74
N ASP A 56 5.55 -6.59 -9.47
CA ASP A 56 5.71 -5.14 -9.26
C ASP A 56 6.64 -4.83 -8.09
N LEU A 57 6.51 -5.54 -6.97
CA LEU A 57 7.35 -5.34 -5.79
C LEU A 57 8.83 -5.63 -6.08
N GLU A 58 9.12 -6.77 -6.71
CA GLU A 58 10.47 -7.19 -7.11
C GLU A 58 11.08 -6.23 -8.13
N TRP A 59 10.29 -5.82 -9.13
CA TRP A 59 10.71 -4.85 -10.13
C TRP A 59 11.04 -3.50 -9.49
N LEU A 60 10.21 -3.01 -8.56
CA LEU A 60 10.46 -1.75 -7.85
C LEU A 60 11.75 -1.82 -7.00
N GLN A 61 12.06 -2.96 -6.38
CA GLN A 61 13.31 -3.15 -5.65
C GLN A 61 14.53 -3.10 -6.57
N SER A 62 14.47 -3.82 -7.70
CA SER A 62 15.55 -3.81 -8.69
C SER A 62 15.78 -2.42 -9.26
N THR A 63 14.71 -1.76 -9.72
CA THR A 63 14.79 -0.42 -10.33
C THR A 63 15.29 0.63 -9.33
N LEU A 64 14.98 0.50 -8.04
CA LEU A 64 15.50 1.42 -7.02
C LEU A 64 17.01 1.25 -6.82
N ARG A 65 17.52 0.02 -6.92
CA ARG A 65 18.97 -0.26 -6.91
C ARG A 65 19.63 0.37 -8.14
N ASP A 66 19.04 0.19 -9.32
CA ASP A 66 19.56 0.77 -10.57
C ASP A 66 19.54 2.30 -10.54
N TYR A 67 18.47 2.89 -9.99
CA TYR A 67 18.39 4.33 -9.79
C TYR A 67 19.52 4.85 -8.89
N ARG A 68 19.81 4.19 -7.76
CA ARG A 68 20.89 4.59 -6.84
C ARG A 68 22.25 4.63 -7.53
N LEU A 69 22.54 3.63 -8.36
CA LEU A 69 23.84 3.46 -9.00
C LEU A 69 24.00 4.37 -10.23
N ASN A 70 22.95 4.48 -11.06
CA ASN A 70 23.09 5.00 -12.42
C ASN A 70 22.40 6.37 -12.64
N ILE A 71 21.47 6.76 -11.77
CA ILE A 71 20.62 7.95 -11.99
C ILE A 71 20.79 8.97 -10.87
N HIS A 72 20.84 8.53 -9.61
CA HIS A 72 20.93 9.39 -8.44
C HIS A 72 22.10 10.40 -8.45
N PRO A 73 23.34 10.01 -8.81
CA PRO A 73 24.47 10.95 -8.82
C PRO A 73 24.42 11.91 -10.03
N SER A 74 23.48 11.74 -10.96
CA SER A 74 23.40 12.52 -12.19
C SER A 74 22.41 13.69 -12.08
N SER A 75 22.55 14.67 -12.98
CA SER A 75 21.58 15.76 -13.14
C SER A 75 20.17 15.26 -13.49
N ASN A 76 20.05 14.07 -14.08
CA ASN A 76 18.78 13.47 -14.50
C ASN A 76 17.91 12.94 -13.33
N SER A 77 18.44 13.02 -12.11
CA SER A 77 17.74 12.54 -10.92
C SER A 77 16.42 13.28 -10.68
N ARG A 78 16.33 14.56 -11.07
CA ARG A 78 15.11 15.37 -10.94
C ARG A 78 14.02 14.90 -11.90
N GLU A 79 14.39 14.58 -13.13
CA GLU A 79 13.51 14.10 -14.21
C GLU A 79 12.86 12.78 -13.80
N PHE A 80 13.64 11.87 -13.20
CA PHE A 80 13.11 10.63 -12.63
C PHE A 80 12.00 10.89 -11.59
N TRP A 81 12.23 11.80 -10.64
CA TRP A 81 11.26 12.07 -9.59
C TRP A 81 10.04 12.86 -10.05
N ASN A 82 10.20 13.72 -11.06
CA ASN A 82 9.09 14.36 -11.75
C ASN A 82 8.19 13.29 -12.39
N GLY A 83 8.79 12.38 -13.17
CA GLY A 83 8.06 11.26 -13.77
C GLY A 83 7.39 10.40 -12.72
N CYS A 84 8.09 10.05 -11.63
CA CYS A 84 7.53 9.27 -10.52
C CYS A 84 6.34 9.96 -9.85
N THR A 85 6.34 11.28 -9.76
CA THR A 85 5.21 12.04 -9.23
C THR A 85 4.02 11.98 -10.16
N ASP A 86 4.24 12.12 -11.46
CA ASP A 86 3.18 12.06 -12.48
C ASP A 86 2.61 10.65 -12.62
N GLY A 87 3.46 9.63 -12.61
CA GLY A 87 3.04 8.21 -12.63
C GLY A 87 2.18 7.84 -11.43
N LYS A 88 2.47 8.38 -10.23
CA LYS A 88 1.61 8.19 -9.04
C LYS A 88 0.23 8.80 -9.20
N ARG A 89 0.10 9.90 -9.98
CA ARG A 89 -1.17 10.58 -10.22
C ARG A 89 -2.02 9.84 -11.26
N ASN A 90 -1.40 9.25 -12.28
CA ASN A 90 -2.10 8.50 -13.34
C ASN A 90 -2.44 7.07 -12.91
N ARG A 91 -3.50 6.90 -12.11
CA ARG A 91 -3.88 5.63 -11.47
C ARG A 91 -4.40 4.51 -12.38
N ARG A 92 -4.84 4.79 -13.60
CA ARG A 92 -5.67 3.85 -14.39
C ARG A 92 -5.06 3.36 -15.70
N THR A 93 -4.22 4.16 -16.34
CA THR A 93 -3.56 3.81 -17.61
C THR A 93 -2.38 4.75 -17.80
N LEU A 94 -1.24 4.22 -18.26
CA LEU A 94 -0.25 5.05 -18.94
C LEU A 94 -0.92 5.48 -20.26
N GLY A 95 -1.63 6.59 -20.25
CA GLY A 95 -2.14 7.15 -21.49
C GLY A 95 -0.96 7.55 -22.36
N GLU A 96 -1.01 7.21 -23.65
CA GLU A 96 -0.19 7.83 -24.70
C GLU A 96 -0.52 9.32 -24.78
N LYS A 97 -0.10 10.09 -23.78
CA LYS A 97 -0.08 11.54 -23.87
C LYS A 97 1.37 11.93 -24.07
N ASN A 98 1.80 11.92 -25.34
CA ASN A 98 2.78 12.80 -25.96
C ASN A 98 3.30 12.20 -27.28
N SER A 99 2.50 12.16 -28.35
CA SER A 99 3.05 12.07 -29.71
C SER A 99 3.60 13.45 -30.09
N LYS A 100 4.85 13.73 -29.72
CA LYS A 100 5.55 14.92 -30.22
C LYS A 100 5.80 14.74 -31.73
N SER A 101 5.58 15.82 -32.49
CA SER A 101 5.82 15.91 -33.94
C SER A 101 7.23 15.45 -34.31
N ILE A 102 7.33 14.70 -35.41
CA ILE A 102 8.56 14.10 -35.99
C ILE A 102 9.67 15.15 -36.19
N VAL A 103 9.30 16.43 -36.40
CA VAL A 103 10.24 17.53 -36.63
C VAL A 103 10.95 17.98 -35.35
N GLN A 104 10.33 17.81 -34.17
CA GLN A 104 10.95 18.12 -32.87
C GLN A 104 11.95 17.02 -32.42
N ILE A 105 11.75 15.78 -32.90
CA ILE A 105 12.53 14.59 -32.53
C ILE A 105 13.96 14.63 -33.09
N LEU A 106 14.17 15.31 -34.22
CA LEU A 106 15.44 15.34 -34.93
C LEU A 106 16.48 16.32 -34.35
N ILE A 107 16.07 17.30 -33.54
CA ILE A 107 16.95 18.39 -33.07
C ILE A 107 17.55 18.13 -31.66
N GLU A 108 16.98 17.22 -30.86
CA GLU A 108 17.31 17.05 -29.42
C GLU A 108 18.04 15.72 -29.06
N ALA A 109 18.50 14.97 -30.07
CA ALA A 109 18.46 13.50 -30.09
C ALA A 109 19.35 12.66 -29.14
N ILE A 110 20.29 13.20 -28.34
CA ILE A 110 21.15 12.36 -27.48
C ILE A 110 21.03 12.70 -25.98
N ALA A 111 21.14 13.97 -25.60
CA ALA A 111 20.97 14.37 -24.19
C ALA A 111 19.49 14.35 -23.76
N PHE A 112 18.58 14.78 -24.63
CA PHE A 112 17.15 14.81 -24.35
C PHE A 112 16.54 13.40 -24.33
N GLN A 113 17.08 12.48 -25.13
CA GLN A 113 16.61 11.10 -25.16
C GLN A 113 16.91 10.37 -23.83
N LYS A 114 18.05 10.64 -23.20
CA LYS A 114 18.39 10.05 -21.89
C LYS A 114 17.51 10.62 -20.76
N ALA A 115 17.34 11.94 -20.72
CA ALA A 115 16.47 12.60 -19.75
C ALA A 115 15.00 12.13 -19.88
N GLN A 116 14.49 12.03 -21.12
CA GLN A 116 13.15 11.52 -21.41
C GLN A 116 12.97 10.05 -20.98
N LYS A 117 13.92 9.17 -21.30
CA LYS A 117 13.91 7.77 -20.84
C LYS A 117 13.91 7.66 -19.32
N ILE A 118 14.67 8.50 -18.64
CA ILE A 118 14.73 8.54 -17.17
C ILE A 118 13.42 9.06 -16.57
N TYR A 119 12.80 10.08 -17.18
CA TYR A 119 11.46 10.53 -16.81
C TYR A 119 10.43 9.41 -16.97
N GLU A 120 10.39 8.73 -18.12
CA GLU A 120 9.47 7.62 -18.39
C GLU A 120 9.66 6.44 -17.42
N LEU A 121 10.90 6.09 -17.11
CA LEU A 121 11.20 5.12 -16.05
C LEU A 121 10.63 5.58 -14.71
N GLY A 122 10.80 6.86 -14.38
CA GLY A 122 10.17 7.51 -13.24
C GLY A 122 8.65 7.29 -13.24
N VAL A 123 7.98 7.58 -14.35
CA VAL A 123 6.52 7.39 -14.51
C VAL A 123 6.13 5.94 -14.22
N GLN A 124 6.85 4.96 -14.78
CA GLN A 124 6.59 3.54 -14.52
C GLN A 124 6.76 3.17 -13.04
N VAL A 125 7.81 3.66 -12.39
CA VAL A 125 8.04 3.47 -10.95
C VAL A 125 6.89 4.05 -10.13
N GLY A 126 6.48 5.28 -10.44
CA GLY A 126 5.38 5.94 -9.77
C GLY A 126 4.06 5.18 -9.88
N TRP A 127 3.75 4.72 -11.10
CA TRP A 127 2.53 3.99 -11.42
C TRP A 127 2.48 2.62 -10.74
N ARG A 128 3.54 1.80 -10.88
CA ARG A 128 3.61 0.47 -10.25
C ARG A 128 3.53 0.58 -8.73
N TYR A 129 4.22 1.55 -8.14
CA TYR A 129 4.15 1.80 -6.70
C TYR A 129 2.72 2.17 -6.25
N ALA A 130 2.04 3.08 -6.95
CA ALA A 130 0.67 3.47 -6.61
C ALA A 130 -0.28 2.27 -6.67
N ARG A 131 -0.17 1.46 -7.74
CA ARG A 131 -0.97 0.27 -7.96
C ARG A 131 -0.75 -0.80 -6.89
N LEU A 132 0.50 -1.06 -6.53
CA LEU A 132 0.88 -1.98 -5.44
C LEU A 132 0.38 -1.49 -4.08
N LYS A 133 0.55 -0.20 -3.79
CA LYS A 133 0.06 0.42 -2.56
C LYS A 133 -1.45 0.27 -2.42
N ASP A 134 -2.21 0.58 -3.46
CA ASP A 134 -3.67 0.49 -3.44
C ASP A 134 -4.15 -0.95 -3.30
N TYR A 135 -3.43 -1.90 -3.90
CA TYR A 135 -3.69 -3.33 -3.69
C TYR A 135 -3.46 -3.75 -2.22
N LEU A 136 -2.30 -3.44 -1.64
CA LEU A 136 -2.01 -3.79 -0.25
C LEU A 136 -2.95 -3.10 0.75
N LEU A 137 -3.41 -1.89 0.44
CA LEU A 137 -4.44 -1.21 1.22
C LEU A 137 -5.78 -1.94 1.18
N ARG A 138 -6.19 -2.48 0.01
CA ARG A 138 -7.40 -3.29 -0.12
C ARG A 138 -7.28 -4.58 0.68
N ILE A 139 -6.16 -5.30 0.57
CA ILE A 139 -5.90 -6.51 1.38
C ILE A 139 -5.98 -6.20 2.87
N ARG A 140 -5.35 -5.10 3.35
CA ARG A 140 -5.45 -4.71 4.76
C ARG A 140 -6.90 -4.47 5.20
N LYS A 141 -7.68 -3.75 4.38
CA LYS A 141 -9.10 -3.49 4.69
C LYS A 141 -9.87 -4.79 4.78
N GLN A 142 -9.68 -5.68 3.82
CA GLN A 142 -10.33 -6.99 3.79
C GLN A 142 -10.00 -7.82 5.04
N ARG A 143 -8.72 -7.93 5.40
CA ARG A 143 -8.28 -8.64 6.61
C ARG A 143 -8.85 -8.05 7.90
N LYS A 144 -9.01 -6.74 7.98
CA LYS A 144 -9.65 -6.10 9.15
C LYS A 144 -11.14 -6.43 9.25
N LEU A 145 -11.84 -6.48 8.12
CA LEU A 145 -13.25 -6.86 8.07
C LEU A 145 -13.42 -8.32 8.48
N GLU A 146 -12.59 -9.22 7.95
CA GLU A 146 -12.57 -10.65 8.34
C GLU A 146 -12.32 -10.82 9.84
N GLN A 147 -11.35 -10.09 10.40
CA GLN A 147 -11.07 -10.11 11.85
C GLN A 147 -12.24 -9.58 12.69
N ALA A 148 -12.87 -8.49 12.25
CA ALA A 148 -14.04 -7.95 12.96
C ALA A 148 -15.22 -8.92 12.93
N GLN A 149 -15.46 -9.57 11.79
CA GLN A 149 -16.49 -10.59 11.65
C GLN A 149 -16.22 -11.80 12.56
N GLN A 150 -14.99 -12.31 12.58
CA GLN A 150 -14.61 -13.41 13.47
C GLN A 150 -14.83 -13.08 14.95
N ILE A 151 -14.51 -11.85 15.38
CA ILE A 151 -14.76 -11.41 16.75
C ILE A 151 -16.26 -11.37 17.06
N HIS A 152 -17.06 -10.83 16.14
CA HIS A 152 -18.51 -10.77 16.28
C HIS A 152 -19.13 -12.17 16.35
N ASP A 153 -18.74 -13.07 15.44
CA ASP A 153 -19.23 -14.45 15.41
C ASP A 153 -18.84 -15.21 16.68
N TYR A 154 -17.62 -14.98 17.19
CA TYR A 154 -17.18 -15.54 18.45
C TYR A 154 -18.00 -15.02 19.64
N GLN A 155 -18.34 -13.72 19.67
CA GLN A 155 -19.22 -13.16 20.70
C GLN A 155 -20.63 -13.74 20.64
N GLN A 156 -21.20 -13.93 19.44
CA GLN A 156 -22.49 -14.59 19.26
C GLN A 156 -22.46 -16.03 19.76
N PHE A 157 -21.40 -16.77 19.43
CA PHE A 157 -21.18 -18.12 19.93
C PHE A 157 -21.11 -18.16 21.46
N LEU A 158 -20.33 -17.29 22.09
CA LEU A 158 -20.25 -17.22 23.55
C LEU A 158 -21.60 -16.87 24.20
N ASN A 159 -22.37 -15.96 23.61
CA ASN A 159 -23.71 -15.60 24.10
C ASN A 159 -24.68 -16.78 23.98
N PHE A 160 -24.64 -17.53 22.88
CA PHE A 160 -25.43 -18.75 22.71
C PHE A 160 -25.10 -19.81 23.76
N TYR A 161 -23.81 -20.03 24.05
CA TYR A 161 -23.43 -20.96 25.11
C TYR A 161 -23.87 -20.47 26.49
N ARG A 162 -23.76 -19.17 26.78
CA ARG A 162 -24.24 -18.59 28.05
C ARG A 162 -25.74 -18.82 28.22
N GLN A 163 -26.55 -18.57 27.19
CA GLN A 163 -28.00 -18.85 27.20
C GLN A 163 -28.32 -20.33 27.39
N LYS A 164 -27.49 -21.25 26.88
CA LYS A 164 -27.66 -22.69 27.09
C LYS A 164 -27.12 -23.23 28.43
N THR A 165 -26.32 -22.44 29.14
CA THR A 165 -25.68 -22.84 30.41
C THR A 165 -26.33 -22.13 31.60
N GLU A 166 -27.20 -21.15 31.38
CA GLU A 166 -28.18 -20.73 32.38
C GLU A 166 -29.24 -21.85 32.49
N PRO A 167 -29.37 -22.53 33.64
CA PRO A 167 -30.47 -23.45 33.83
C PRO A 167 -31.76 -22.63 33.83
N GLU A 168 -32.78 -23.07 33.08
CA GLU A 168 -34.18 -22.63 33.19
C GLU A 168 -34.80 -23.01 34.56
N GLU A 169 -34.07 -22.85 35.66
CA GLU A 169 -34.51 -23.23 37.01
C GLU A 169 -34.18 -22.14 38.03
N THR A 170 -34.68 -20.93 37.83
CA THR A 170 -34.91 -20.01 38.96
C THR A 170 -36.25 -19.26 38.94
N GLU A 171 -37.17 -19.57 38.01
CA GLU A 171 -38.51 -18.95 38.02
C GLU A 171 -39.67 -19.91 38.36
N SER A 172 -39.41 -21.19 38.69
CA SER A 172 -40.47 -22.17 38.95
C SER A 172 -40.33 -22.99 40.24
N LEU A 173 -39.79 -22.41 41.32
CA LEU A 173 -39.69 -23.09 42.63
C LEU A 173 -40.08 -22.22 43.85
N LEU A 174 -40.86 -21.15 43.67
CA LEU A 174 -41.45 -20.39 44.79
C LEU A 174 -42.98 -20.46 44.86
N SER A 175 -43.61 -21.41 44.15
CA SER A 175 -45.05 -21.63 44.21
C SER A 175 -45.38 -23.09 44.42
N PHE A 176 -45.01 -23.67 45.57
CA PHE A 176 -45.78 -24.77 46.18
C PHE A 176 -45.37 -24.93 47.65
N GLY A 177 -46.27 -24.48 48.52
CA GLY A 177 -46.17 -24.61 49.98
C GLY A 177 -47.24 -23.78 50.70
N ARG A 178 -48.51 -24.21 50.58
CA ARG A 178 -49.56 -23.95 51.59
C ARG A 178 -49.09 -24.53 52.94
N GLU A 179 -49.43 -24.04 54.13
CA GLU A 179 -50.67 -23.47 54.67
C GLU A 179 -50.35 -22.42 55.76
#